data_AF-A0A9D8Y2R8-F1
#
_entry.id   AF-A0A9D8Y2R8-F1
#
_cell.length_a   1.000
_cell.length_b   1.000
_cell.length_c   1.000
_cell.angle_alpha   90.00
_cell.angle_beta   90.00
_cell.angle_gamma   90.00
#
_symmetry.space_group_name_H-M   'P 1'
#
loop_
_entity.id
_entity.type
_entity.pdbx_description
1 polymer ?
#
loop_
_entity_poly.entity_id
_entity_poly.type
_entity_poly.pdbx_seq_one_letter_code
_entity_poly.pdbx_strand_id
1 'polypeptide(L)'
;MTTKINRFAYAVLATSWIVGGAPAAHSQEGELLRLARDSAIIAGGGKYCRYDPDEIESFSARSEARLSVMARDDYEKVLARLEFKNMLDAYSAREPEGGCENFKSVFDRALKSIR
;
A
#
# COMPACT_ATOMS: atom_id res chain seq x y z
N MET A 1 -63.20 -15.39 41.68
CA MET A 1 -62.91 -14.02 42.18
C MET A 1 -61.63 -14.13 42.99
N THR A 2 -60.48 -13.58 42.61
CA THR A 2 -60.22 -12.15 42.37
C THR A 2 -58.91 -11.99 41.59
N THR A 3 -58.97 -11.36 40.41
CA THR A 3 -57.81 -10.86 39.67
C THR A 3 -57.56 -9.41 40.08
N LYS A 4 -56.35 -9.12 40.55
CA LYS A 4 -55.84 -7.81 41.02
C LYS A 4 -54.31 -7.91 40.84
N ILE A 5 -53.51 -7.00 40.28
CA ILE A 5 -53.56 -5.54 40.12
C ILE A 5 -52.44 -5.11 39.13
N ASN A 6 -52.72 -4.03 38.38
CA ASN A 6 -51.88 -2.94 37.81
C ASN A 6 -50.45 -3.12 37.27
N ARG A 7 -50.33 -2.68 36.01
CA ARG A 7 -49.55 -1.51 35.54
C ARG A 7 -48.41 -1.04 36.45
N PHE A 8 -47.17 -1.33 36.02
CA PHE A 8 -46.04 -0.42 36.20
C PHE A 8 -45.24 -0.33 34.90
N ALA A 9 -45.23 0.87 34.34
CA ALA A 9 -44.31 1.28 33.31
C ALA A 9 -42.94 1.49 33.94
N TYR A 10 -41.89 0.87 33.39
CA TYR A 10 -40.52 1.36 33.51
C TYR A 10 -39.79 1.12 32.20
N ALA A 11 -39.54 2.23 31.50
CA ALA A 11 -38.53 2.31 30.48
C ALA A 11 -37.15 2.07 31.12
N VAL A 12 -36.34 1.21 30.50
CA VAL A 12 -34.88 1.32 30.59
C VAL A 12 -34.34 1.19 29.18
N LEU A 13 -33.91 2.35 28.69
CA LEU A 13 -33.09 2.54 27.51
C LEU A 13 -31.85 1.65 27.63
N ALA A 14 -31.82 0.54 26.89
CA ALA A 14 -30.57 -0.15 26.60
C ALA A 14 -29.88 0.62 25.46
N THR A 15 -29.23 1.72 25.82
CA THR A 15 -28.23 2.38 25.00
C THR A 15 -27.03 1.46 24.85
N SER A 16 -27.10 0.55 23.87
CA SER A 16 -25.94 -0.16 23.36
C SER A 16 -25.04 0.86 22.67
N TRP A 17 -24.13 1.47 23.42
CA TRP A 17 -22.94 2.07 22.87
C TRP A 17 -22.16 0.95 22.19
N ILE A 18 -22.42 0.77 20.90
CA ILE A 18 -21.50 0.09 20.00
C ILE A 18 -20.24 0.95 20.05
N VAL A 19 -19.29 0.54 20.87
CA VAL A 19 -17.90 0.95 20.74
C VAL A 19 -17.48 0.40 19.38
N GLY A 20 -17.70 1.19 18.34
CA GLY A 20 -17.19 0.97 17.01
C GLY A 20 -15.68 1.03 17.10
N GLY A 21 -15.06 -0.09 17.45
CA GLY A 21 -13.67 -0.34 17.15
C GLY A 21 -13.54 -0.33 15.64
N ALA A 22 -13.16 0.83 15.09
CA ALA A 22 -12.73 0.93 13.70
C ALA A 22 -11.65 -0.13 13.46
N PRO A 23 -11.76 -0.97 12.41
CA PRO A 23 -10.77 -2.00 12.16
C PRO A 23 -9.44 -1.33 11.81
N ALA A 24 -8.42 -1.56 12.63
CA ALA A 24 -7.03 -1.13 12.43
C ALA A 24 -6.34 -1.82 11.22
N ALA A 25 -7.12 -2.30 10.25
CA ALA A 25 -6.64 -3.02 9.07
C ALA A 25 -6.23 -2.08 7.92
N HIS A 26 -6.90 -0.93 7.77
CA HIS A 26 -6.69 -0.05 6.59
C HIS A 26 -5.45 0.85 6.66
N SER A 27 -4.76 0.98 7.80
CA SER A 27 -3.59 1.88 7.88
C SER A 27 -2.33 1.29 7.24
N GLN A 28 -2.18 -0.04 7.21
CA GLN A 28 -1.00 -0.72 6.65
C GLN A 28 -1.11 -0.96 5.14
N GLU A 29 -2.33 -1.14 4.61
CA GLU A 29 -2.58 -1.16 3.16
C GLU A 29 -2.01 0.09 2.48
N GLY A 30 -2.13 1.26 3.15
CA GLY A 30 -1.54 2.51 2.70
C GLY A 30 -0.01 2.48 2.61
N GLU A 31 0.68 1.77 3.51
CA GLU A 31 2.14 1.66 3.48
C GLU A 31 2.63 0.71 2.38
N LEU A 32 1.96 -0.44 2.22
CA LEU A 32 2.28 -1.41 1.19
C LEU A 32 2.12 -0.83 -0.22
N LEU A 33 0.98 -0.16 -0.48
CA LEU A 33 0.74 0.48 -1.77
C LEU A 33 1.65 1.68 -2.01
N ARG A 34 2.02 2.43 -0.96
CA ARG A 34 3.02 3.48 -1.08
C ARG A 34 4.38 2.92 -1.47
N LEU A 35 4.84 1.84 -0.84
CA LEU A 35 6.08 1.18 -1.23
C LEU A 35 6.03 0.67 -2.67
N ALA A 36 4.89 0.12 -3.10
CA ALA A 36 4.69 -0.34 -4.47
C ALA A 36 4.84 0.80 -5.46
N ARG A 37 4.16 1.93 -5.23
CA ARG A 37 4.27 3.14 -6.05
C ARG A 37 5.69 3.68 -6.06
N ASP A 38 6.28 3.95 -4.90
CA ASP A 38 7.60 4.58 -4.79
C ASP A 38 8.66 3.73 -5.51
N SER A 39 8.62 2.41 -5.31
CA SER A 39 9.53 1.49 -6.00
C SER A 39 9.29 1.48 -7.51
N ALA A 40 8.04 1.44 -7.95
CA ALA A 40 7.70 1.42 -9.37
C ALA A 40 8.10 2.71 -10.09
N ILE A 41 7.94 3.87 -9.43
CA ILE A 41 8.39 5.17 -9.89
C ILE A 41 9.90 5.16 -10.12
N ILE A 42 10.65 4.60 -9.17
CA ILE A 42 12.11 4.53 -9.25
C ILE A 42 12.56 3.62 -10.39
N ALA A 43 12.00 2.42 -10.48
CA ALA A 43 12.31 1.45 -11.53
C ALA A 43 11.90 1.97 -12.92
N GLY A 44 10.71 2.57 -13.02
CA GLY A 44 10.19 3.15 -14.27
C GLY A 44 11.02 4.34 -14.74
N GLY A 45 11.39 5.24 -13.83
CA GLY A 45 12.31 6.33 -14.14
C GLY A 45 13.67 5.82 -14.63
N GLY A 46 14.19 4.74 -14.02
CA GLY A 46 15.41 4.08 -14.47
C GLY A 46 15.28 3.51 -15.89
N LYS A 47 14.14 2.89 -16.21
CA LYS A 47 13.83 2.38 -17.56
C LYS A 47 13.75 3.50 -18.59
N TYR A 48 13.02 4.57 -18.30
CA TYR A 48 12.92 5.72 -19.20
C TYR A 48 14.31 6.29 -19.50
N CYS A 49 15.12 6.49 -18.46
CA CYS A 49 16.48 7.02 -18.55
C CYS A 49 17.52 6.02 -19.08
N ARG A 50 17.11 4.78 -19.39
CA ARG A 50 17.97 3.70 -19.91
C ARG A 50 19.22 3.46 -19.06
N TYR A 51 19.04 3.43 -17.74
CA TYR A 51 20.10 2.96 -16.83
C TYR A 51 20.35 1.47 -17.01
N ASP A 52 21.34 0.96 -16.27
CA ASP A 52 21.75 -0.44 -16.36
C ASP A 52 20.52 -1.37 -16.21
N PRO A 53 20.18 -2.15 -17.26
CA PRO A 53 19.01 -3.02 -17.24
C PRO A 53 19.07 -4.07 -16.14
N ASP A 54 20.28 -4.56 -15.80
CA ASP A 54 20.46 -5.57 -14.76
C ASP A 54 20.17 -4.97 -13.38
N GLU A 55 20.58 -3.72 -13.15
CA GLU A 55 20.27 -2.99 -11.91
C GLU A 55 18.77 -2.72 -11.78
N ILE A 56 18.11 -2.34 -12.87
CA ILE A 56 16.66 -2.09 -12.91
C ILE A 56 15.88 -3.38 -12.64
N GLU A 57 16.23 -4.48 -13.29
CA GLU A 57 15.58 -5.78 -13.10
C GLU A 57 15.79 -6.28 -11.67
N SER A 58 17.03 -6.21 -11.18
CA SER A 58 17.38 -6.60 -9.82
C SER A 58 16.66 -5.77 -8.77
N PHE A 59 16.53 -4.45 -8.98
CA PHE A 59 15.75 -3.57 -8.10
C PHE A 59 14.26 -3.94 -8.12
N SER A 60 13.69 -4.13 -9.30
CA SER A 60 12.27 -4.49 -9.46
C SER A 60 11.94 -5.82 -8.76
N ALA A 61 12.76 -6.84 -8.96
CA ALA A 61 12.59 -8.15 -8.34
C ALA A 61 12.67 -8.06 -6.80
N ARG A 62 13.62 -7.29 -6.26
CA ARG A 62 13.73 -7.09 -4.80
C ARG A 62 12.55 -6.29 -4.24
N SER A 63 12.05 -5.29 -4.96
CA SER A 63 10.84 -4.56 -4.57
C SER A 63 9.63 -5.48 -4.52
N GLU A 64 9.39 -6.30 -5.55
CA GLU A 64 8.28 -7.27 -5.54
C GLU A 64 8.42 -8.32 -4.42
N ALA A 65 9.64 -8.77 -4.12
CA ALA A 65 9.91 -9.64 -2.98
C ALA A 65 9.58 -8.96 -1.66
N ARG A 66 9.97 -7.69 -1.47
CA ARG A 66 9.66 -6.91 -0.26
C ARG A 66 8.16 -6.68 -0.10
N LEU A 67 7.44 -6.34 -1.17
CA LEU A 67 5.98 -6.25 -1.16
C LEU A 67 5.35 -7.58 -0.75
N SER A 68 5.90 -8.69 -1.25
CA SER A 68 5.43 -10.04 -0.92
C SER A 68 5.63 -10.43 0.54
N VAL A 69 6.66 -9.89 1.20
CA VAL A 69 6.95 -10.11 2.62
C VAL A 69 6.11 -9.21 3.52
N MET A 70 5.81 -7.98 3.06
CA MET A 70 5.02 -7.01 3.82
C MET A 70 3.52 -7.24 3.77
N ALA A 71 3.02 -7.87 2.70
CA ALA A 71 1.60 -8.20 2.55
C ALA A 71 1.15 -9.21 3.63
N ARG A 72 -0.05 -8.99 4.19
CA ARG A 72 -0.63 -9.84 5.23
C ARG A 72 -1.27 -11.10 4.67
N ASP A 73 -1.84 -10.99 3.49
CA ASP A 73 -2.54 -12.06 2.78
C ASP A 73 -2.28 -11.99 1.26
N ASP A 74 -2.81 -12.98 0.54
CA ASP A 74 -2.64 -13.06 -0.90
C ASP A 74 -3.38 -11.94 -1.65
N TYR A 75 -4.45 -11.40 -1.07
CA TYR A 75 -5.19 -10.30 -1.67
C TYR A 75 -4.34 -9.02 -1.69
N GLU A 76 -3.79 -8.62 -0.55
CA GLU A 76 -2.88 -7.47 -0.44
C GLU A 76 -1.66 -7.65 -1.34
N LYS A 77 -1.12 -8.87 -1.43
CA LYS A 77 0.02 -9.20 -2.27
C LYS A 77 -0.27 -9.01 -3.75
N VAL A 78 -1.45 -9.46 -4.21
CA VAL A 78 -1.90 -9.24 -5.59
C VAL A 78 -2.14 -7.76 -5.85
N LEU A 79 -2.80 -7.06 -4.93
CA LEU A 79 -3.07 -5.63 -5.05
C LEU A 79 -1.78 -4.81 -5.20
N ALA A 80 -0.80 -5.06 -4.34
CA ALA A 80 0.49 -4.38 -4.36
C ALA A 80 1.29 -4.65 -5.64
N ARG A 81 1.25 -5.89 -6.14
CA ARG A 81 1.90 -6.26 -7.42
C ARG A 81 1.24 -5.58 -8.62
N LEU A 82 -0.10 -5.51 -8.63
CA LEU A 82 -0.83 -4.79 -9.68
C LEU A 82 -0.49 -3.31 -9.66
N GLU A 83 -0.49 -2.69 -8.48
CA GLU A 83 -0.10 -1.29 -8.32
C GLU A 83 1.34 -1.04 -8.80
N PHE A 84 2.28 -1.89 -8.38
CA PHE A 84 3.67 -1.79 -8.82
C PHE A 84 3.79 -1.85 -10.34
N LYS A 85 3.15 -2.82 -11.01
CA LYS A 85 3.23 -2.99 -12.47
C LYS A 85 2.61 -1.83 -13.23
N ASN A 86 1.41 -1.40 -12.84
CA ASN A 86 0.73 -0.27 -13.48
C ASN A 86 1.57 1.01 -13.40
N MET A 87 2.15 1.27 -12.22
CA MET A 87 3.00 2.43 -12.02
C MET A 87 4.34 2.29 -12.75
N LEU A 88 4.91 1.09 -12.81
CA LEU A 88 6.16 0.82 -13.53
C LEU A 88 6.00 1.16 -15.00
N ASP A 89 4.92 0.68 -15.63
CA ASP A 89 4.64 0.94 -17.04
C ASP A 89 4.40 2.43 -17.30
N ALA A 90 3.59 3.08 -16.46
CA ALA A 90 3.32 4.51 -16.57
C ALA A 90 4.59 5.37 -16.44
N TYR A 91 5.49 5.01 -15.53
CA TYR A 91 6.72 5.79 -15.28
C TYR A 91 7.87 5.40 -16.21
N SER A 92 7.80 4.25 -16.87
CA SER A 92 8.75 3.88 -17.94
C SER A 92 8.53 4.67 -19.22
N ALA A 93 7.34 5.28 -19.39
CA ALA A 93 6.97 6.06 -20.57
C ALA A 93 7.20 7.57 -20.41
N ARG A 94 7.67 8.04 -19.25
CA ARG A 94 7.80 9.47 -18.94
C ARG A 94 9.13 9.80 -18.28
N GLU A 95 9.64 10.99 -18.57
CA GLU A 95 10.85 11.48 -17.92
C GLU A 95 10.64 11.72 -16.42
N PRO A 96 11.60 11.37 -15.55
CA PRO A 96 11.58 11.77 -14.16
C PRO A 96 11.58 13.30 -13.99
N GLU A 97 10.97 13.78 -12.91
CA GLU A 97 11.01 15.20 -12.57
C GLU A 97 12.47 15.66 -12.35
N GLY A 98 12.84 16.77 -12.99
CA GLY A 98 14.22 17.26 -12.99
C GLY A 98 15.15 16.59 -14.00
N GLY A 99 14.66 15.66 -14.81
CA GLY A 99 15.43 15.00 -15.88
C GLY A 99 16.32 13.87 -15.40
N CYS A 100 16.83 13.09 -16.35
CA CYS A 100 17.59 11.87 -16.06
C CYS A 100 18.84 12.12 -15.22
N GLU A 101 19.68 13.10 -15.57
CA GLU A 101 20.92 13.38 -14.83
C GLU A 101 20.69 13.60 -13.31
N ASN A 102 19.66 14.37 -12.95
CA ASN A 102 19.33 14.61 -11.55
C ASN A 102 18.76 13.35 -10.87
N PHE A 103 17.98 12.57 -11.62
CA PHE A 103 17.36 11.34 -11.14
C PHE A 103 18.38 10.22 -10.88
N LYS A 104 19.54 10.20 -11.54
CA LYS A 104 20.58 9.17 -11.32
C LYS A 104 20.95 9.02 -9.85
N SER A 105 21.10 10.14 -9.14
CA SER A 105 21.42 10.14 -7.72
C SER A 105 20.32 9.51 -6.85
N VAL A 106 19.05 9.66 -7.24
CA VAL A 106 17.89 9.06 -6.56
C VAL A 106 17.90 7.55 -6.79
N PHE A 107 18.08 7.13 -8.03
CA PHE A 107 18.16 5.72 -8.41
C PHE A 107 19.29 4.99 -7.65
N ASP A 108 20.49 5.58 -7.63
CA ASP A 108 21.65 4.98 -6.95
C ASP A 108 21.47 4.85 -5.44
N ARG A 109 20.77 5.80 -4.81
CA ARG A 109 20.40 5.69 -3.38
C ARG A 109 19.39 4.58 -3.16
N ALA A 110 18.43 4.43 -4.06
CA ALA A 110 17.42 3.37 -3.98
C ALA A 110 18.03 1.97 -4.15
N LEU A 111 18.97 1.79 -5.08
CA LEU A 111 19.70 0.52 -5.25
C LEU A 111 20.38 0.08 -3.95
N LYS A 112 20.92 1.02 -3.18
CA LYS A 112 21.59 0.76 -1.90
C LYS A 112 20.62 0.50 -0.76
N SER A 113 19.44 1.11 -0.76
CA SER A 113 18.46 0.96 0.33
C SER A 113 17.68 -0.35 0.29
N ILE A 114 17.70 -1.03 -0.87
CA ILE A 114 17.01 -2.31 -1.08
C ILE A 114 17.97 -3.51 -1.12
N ARG A 115 19.27 -3.28 -0.93
CA ARG A 115 20.29 -4.31 -0.79
C ARG A 115 20.26 -4.91 0.62
#